data_AF-A0A6L3EW97-F1
#
_entry.id   AF-A0A6L3EW97-F1
#
_cell.length_a   1.000
_cell.length_b   1.000
_cell.length_c   1.000
_cell.angle_alpha   90.00
_cell.angle_beta   90.00
_cell.angle_gamma   90.00
#
_symmetry.space_group_name_H-M   'P 1'
#
loop_
_entity.id
_entity.type
_entity.pdbx_description
1 polymer ?
#
loop_
_entity_poly.entity_id
_entity_poly.type
_entity_poly.pdbx_seq_one_letter_code
_entity_poly.pdbx_strand_id
1 'polypeptide(L)'
;MRRRLLILFVGFLLVIVAMSTSTLLANPSLVQLEPAPTPELVPIRDGVVVRVYFDDLETAYQIASSFEPMESNYELGYLVLSVSNDEYNLLLETGMRVEVDNLRMLQIVQPGLEQIQTIPGYSCYRTVEETFAAAQAIVTNHPTLATWTDVGNSWEKTNGLGGYDMMV
;
A
#
# COMPACT_ATOMS: atom_id res chain seq x y z
N MET A 1 26.00 9.77 -78.45
CA MET A 1 24.87 10.17 -77.57
C MET A 1 24.57 9.16 -76.43
N ARG A 2 25.57 8.43 -75.89
CA ARG A 2 25.37 7.33 -74.92
C ARG A 2 26.14 7.45 -73.60
N ARG A 3 26.84 8.56 -73.36
CA ARG A 3 27.63 8.81 -72.13
C ARG A 3 27.01 9.81 -71.15
N ARG A 4 25.87 10.43 -71.50
CA ARG A 4 25.14 11.36 -70.61
C ARG A 4 23.93 10.73 -69.90
N LEU A 5 23.56 9.49 -70.24
CA LEU A 5 22.40 8.80 -69.64
C LEU A 5 22.77 7.90 -68.46
N LEU A 6 24.06 7.64 -68.20
CA LEU A 6 24.51 6.78 -67.11
C LEU A 6 24.76 7.51 -65.78
N ILE A 7 24.81 8.85 -65.79
CA ILE A 7 25.06 9.68 -64.60
C ILE A 7 23.75 10.04 -63.87
N LEU A 8 22.60 9.91 -64.52
CA LEU A 8 21.29 10.18 -63.91
C LEU A 8 20.71 8.98 -63.14
N PHE A 9 21.21 7.75 -63.35
CA PHE A 9 20.73 6.56 -62.64
C PHE A 9 21.55 6.21 -61.37
N VAL A 10 22.75 6.77 -61.21
CA VAL A 10 23.56 6.60 -59.98
C VAL A 10 23.13 7.60 -58.90
N GLY A 11 22.48 8.70 -59.26
CA GLY A 11 21.92 9.67 -58.31
C GLY A 11 20.59 9.24 -57.66
N PHE A 12 19.89 8.26 -58.22
CA PHE A 12 18.59 7.80 -57.69
C PHE A 12 18.71 6.59 -56.75
N LEU A 13 19.86 5.91 -56.72
CA LEU A 13 20.12 4.80 -55.80
C LEU A 13 20.67 5.24 -54.42
N LEU A 14 20.78 6.55 -54.18
CA LEU A 14 21.26 7.14 -52.92
C LEU A 14 20.16 7.91 -52.15
N VAL A 15 18.89 7.65 -52.48
CA VAL A 15 17.73 8.22 -51.76
C VAL A 15 16.83 7.12 -51.13
N ILE A 16 17.13 5.83 -51.34
CA ILE A 16 16.33 4.71 -50.81
C ILE A 16 16.91 4.13 -49.50
N VAL A 17 17.95 4.73 -48.92
CA VAL A 17 18.44 4.35 -47.58
C VAL A 17 18.49 5.60 -46.70
N ALA A 18 17.32 6.18 -46.45
CA ALA A 18 17.14 7.18 -45.41
C ALA A 18 15.96 6.76 -44.51
N MET A 19 16.32 5.96 -43.52
CA MET A 19 15.75 6.01 -42.17
C MET A 19 14.29 5.53 -42.02
N SER A 20 14.12 4.23 -42.20
CA SER A 20 13.14 3.46 -41.42
C SER A 20 13.65 3.32 -39.98
N THR A 21 13.64 4.42 -39.22
CA THR A 21 13.72 4.35 -37.75
C THR A 21 12.34 4.74 -37.23
N SER A 22 11.46 3.75 -37.13
CA SER A 22 10.36 3.81 -36.18
C SER A 22 10.97 3.85 -34.78
N THR A 23 11.44 5.02 -34.34
CA THR A 23 11.57 5.26 -32.91
C THR A 23 10.15 5.39 -32.39
N LEU A 24 9.60 4.24 -31.96
CA LEU A 24 8.66 4.26 -30.85
C LEU A 24 9.39 5.03 -29.75
N LEU A 25 9.04 6.30 -29.56
CA LEU A 25 9.21 6.89 -28.24
C LEU A 25 8.20 6.13 -27.38
N ALA A 26 8.65 4.99 -26.84
CA ALA A 26 8.17 4.56 -25.55
C ALA A 26 8.32 5.81 -24.68
N ASN A 27 7.20 6.43 -24.37
CA ASN A 27 7.13 7.37 -23.27
C ASN A 27 6.98 6.46 -22.05
N PRO A 28 8.05 6.04 -21.35
CA PRO A 28 7.83 5.67 -19.98
C PRO A 28 7.47 7.00 -19.34
N SER A 29 6.17 7.28 -19.24
CA SER A 29 5.70 8.06 -18.13
C SER A 29 6.18 7.28 -16.91
N LEU A 30 7.41 7.56 -16.46
CA LEU A 30 7.79 7.41 -15.08
C LEU A 30 6.84 8.39 -14.40
N VAL A 31 5.65 7.88 -14.04
CA VAL A 31 4.75 8.57 -13.13
C VAL A 31 5.60 8.79 -11.90
N GLN A 32 6.10 10.01 -11.76
CA GLN A 32 6.94 10.41 -10.67
C GLN A 32 6.03 10.33 -9.45
N LEU A 33 6.16 9.25 -8.69
CA LEU A 33 5.40 9.01 -7.48
C LEU A 33 5.65 10.23 -6.59
N GLU A 34 4.63 11.08 -6.42
CA GLU A 34 4.73 12.18 -5.47
C GLU A 34 4.95 11.56 -4.09
N PRO A 35 5.94 12.04 -3.33
CA PRO A 35 6.22 11.48 -2.01
C PRO A 35 5.00 11.67 -1.12
N ALA A 36 4.54 10.60 -0.48
CA ALA A 36 3.51 10.69 0.54
C ALA A 36 3.88 11.73 1.62
N PRO A 37 2.89 12.45 2.17
CA PRO A 37 3.12 13.30 3.33
C PRO A 37 3.72 12.46 4.46
N THR A 38 4.79 12.96 5.08
CA THR A 38 5.46 12.31 6.21
C THR A 38 4.44 12.05 7.32
N PRO A 39 4.18 10.80 7.72
CA PRO A 39 3.24 10.51 8.79
C PRO A 39 3.75 11.14 10.09
N GLU A 40 2.87 11.86 10.77
CA GLU A 40 3.14 12.37 12.12
C GLU A 40 3.32 11.18 13.07
N LEU A 41 4.38 11.22 13.88
CA LEU A 41 4.66 10.15 14.83
C LEU A 41 3.60 10.16 15.93
N VAL A 42 2.62 9.25 15.84
CA VAL A 42 1.72 8.93 16.95
C VAL A 42 2.54 8.23 18.04
N PRO A 43 2.54 8.71 19.30
CA PRO A 43 3.29 8.09 20.39
C PRO A 43 2.98 6.60 20.54
N ILE A 44 4.02 5.82 20.87
CA ILE A 44 3.95 4.38 21.16
C ILE A 44 2.98 4.15 22.32
N ARG A 45 2.07 3.18 22.15
CA ARG A 45 0.87 2.90 22.93
C ARG A 45 1.14 2.64 24.42
N ASP A 46 0.67 3.53 25.28
CA ASP A 46 0.26 3.16 26.64
C ASP A 46 -1.11 2.48 26.55
N GLY A 47 -1.16 1.15 26.61
CA GLY A 47 -2.44 0.44 26.56
C GLY A 47 -2.34 -1.07 26.70
N VAL A 48 -3.47 -1.67 27.08
CA VAL A 48 -3.65 -3.12 27.24
C VAL A 48 -4.63 -3.62 26.19
N VAL A 49 -4.38 -4.82 25.66
CA VAL A 49 -5.36 -5.50 24.80
C VAL A 49 -6.27 -6.33 25.69
N VAL A 50 -7.58 -6.14 25.55
CA VAL A 50 -8.59 -6.79 26.38
C VAL A 50 -9.72 -7.37 25.55
N ARG A 51 -10.33 -8.43 26.08
CA ARG A 51 -11.62 -8.95 25.66
C ARG A 51 -12.70 -8.39 26.56
N VAL A 52 -13.66 -7.68 25.99
CA VAL A 52 -14.85 -7.18 26.69
C VAL A 52 -16.03 -8.05 26.29
N TYR A 53 -16.61 -8.75 27.26
CA TYR A 53 -17.75 -9.64 27.02
C TYR A 53 -19.07 -8.87 27.08
N PHE A 54 -20.05 -9.31 26.31
CA PHE A 54 -21.40 -8.76 26.27
C PHE A 54 -22.44 -9.87 26.24
N ASP A 55 -23.62 -9.60 26.78
CA ASP A 55 -24.72 -10.58 26.85
C ASP A 55 -25.68 -10.46 25.67
N ASP A 56 -25.70 -9.31 25.00
CA ASP A 56 -26.59 -9.01 23.89
C ASP A 56 -25.95 -8.08 22.85
N LEU A 57 -26.53 -8.05 21.64
CA LEU A 57 -25.99 -7.28 20.52
C LEU A 57 -26.11 -5.76 20.71
N GLU A 58 -27.10 -5.27 21.46
CA GLU A 58 -27.20 -3.83 21.74
C GLU A 58 -25.99 -3.37 22.54
N THR A 59 -25.64 -4.11 23.60
CA THR A 59 -24.43 -3.86 24.38
C THR A 59 -23.16 -3.92 23.51
N ALA A 60 -23.07 -4.90 22.61
CA ALA A 60 -21.94 -5.00 21.68
C ALA A 60 -21.82 -3.78 20.77
N TYR A 61 -22.93 -3.27 20.22
CA TYR A 61 -22.92 -2.09 19.36
C TYR A 61 -22.55 -0.82 20.12
N GLN A 62 -22.99 -0.67 21.37
CA GLN A 62 -22.59 0.45 22.22
C GLN A 62 -21.08 0.45 22.47
N ILE A 63 -20.50 -0.70 22.81
CA ILE A 63 -19.05 -0.85 22.98
C ILE A 63 -18.33 -0.53 21.66
N ALA A 64 -18.79 -1.10 20.55
CA ALA A 64 -18.16 -0.93 19.25
C ALA A 64 -18.16 0.53 18.77
N SER A 65 -19.26 1.26 19.01
CA SER A 65 -19.37 2.67 18.68
C SER A 65 -18.50 3.59 19.54
N SER A 66 -18.07 3.12 20.71
CA SER A 66 -17.33 3.92 21.69
C SER A 66 -15.81 3.68 21.66
N PHE A 67 -15.37 2.46 21.33
CA PHE A 67 -13.97 2.03 21.52
C PHE A 67 -13.28 1.45 20.27
N GLU A 68 -13.96 1.39 19.12
CA GLU A 68 -13.41 0.87 17.85
C GLU A 68 -12.69 -0.49 17.97
N PRO A 69 -13.44 -1.60 18.04
CA PRO A 69 -12.86 -2.93 18.27
C PRO A 69 -11.85 -3.32 17.19
N MET A 70 -10.72 -3.87 17.62
CA MET A 70 -9.75 -4.51 16.73
C MET A 70 -10.36 -5.76 16.09
N GLU A 71 -11.15 -6.51 16.84
CA GLU A 71 -11.88 -7.69 16.38
C GLU A 71 -13.26 -7.76 17.02
N SER A 72 -14.21 -8.31 16.26
CA SER A 72 -15.56 -8.61 16.74
C SER A 72 -15.81 -10.11 16.70
N ASN A 73 -16.02 -10.73 17.86
CA ASN A 73 -16.31 -12.16 18.00
C ASN A 73 -17.74 -12.36 18.53
N TYR A 74 -18.73 -12.04 17.69
CA TYR A 74 -20.14 -12.00 18.12
C TYR A 74 -20.68 -13.34 18.59
N GLU A 75 -20.26 -14.41 17.93
CA GLU A 75 -20.66 -15.78 18.25
C GLU A 75 -20.09 -16.25 19.60
N LEU A 76 -18.99 -15.64 20.05
CA LEU A 76 -18.33 -15.95 21.31
C LEU A 76 -18.68 -14.94 22.42
N GLY A 77 -19.46 -13.90 22.10
CA GLY A 77 -19.94 -12.91 23.06
C GLY A 77 -18.86 -11.95 23.57
N TYR A 78 -17.84 -11.62 22.76
CA TYR A 78 -16.85 -10.61 23.16
C TYR A 78 -16.28 -9.79 21.98
N LEU A 79 -15.77 -8.60 22.30
CA LEU A 79 -15.01 -7.74 21.41
C LEU A 79 -13.56 -7.63 21.89
N VAL A 80 -12.60 -7.49 20.98
CA VAL A 80 -11.19 -7.27 21.31
C VAL A 80 -10.88 -5.78 21.15
N LEU A 81 -10.45 -5.14 22.22
CA LEU A 81 -10.13 -3.71 22.26
C LEU A 81 -8.66 -3.49 22.63
N SER A 82 -8.05 -2.44 22.08
CA SER A 82 -6.78 -1.89 22.57
C SER A 82 -7.09 -0.59 23.30
N VAL A 83 -7.05 -0.60 24.63
CA VAL A 83 -7.48 0.51 25.47
C VAL A 83 -6.34 1.05 26.32
N SER A 84 -6.37 2.33 26.66
CA SER A 84 -5.51 2.92 27.68
C SER A 84 -5.81 2.33 29.08
N ASN A 85 -4.93 2.60 30.04
CA ASN A 85 -5.16 2.15 31.42
C ASN A 85 -6.41 2.81 32.05
N ASP A 86 -6.70 4.06 31.72
CA ASP A 86 -7.87 4.77 32.23
C ASP A 86 -9.17 4.19 31.66
N GLU A 87 -9.19 3.90 30.36
CA GLU A 87 -10.31 3.22 29.71
C GLU A 87 -10.49 1.80 30.23
N TYR A 88 -9.40 1.07 30.49
CA TYR A 88 -9.46 -0.24 31.13
C TYR A 88 -10.18 -0.17 32.50
N ASN A 89 -9.82 0.81 33.33
CA ASN A 89 -10.47 1.01 34.63
C ASN A 89 -11.96 1.41 34.46
N LEU A 90 -12.27 2.28 33.51
CA LEU A 90 -13.65 2.65 33.20
C LEU A 90 -14.49 1.43 32.80
N LEU A 91 -13.96 0.55 31.94
CA LEU A 91 -14.65 -0.69 31.55
C LEU A 91 -14.91 -1.60 32.76
N LEU A 92 -13.98 -1.68 33.73
CA LEU A 92 -14.21 -2.43 34.97
C LEU A 92 -15.31 -1.80 35.85
N GLU A 93 -15.34 -0.46 35.94
CA GLU A 93 -16.33 0.28 36.73
C GLU A 93 -17.77 0.13 36.20
N THR A 94 -17.93 -0.08 34.89
CA THR A 94 -19.24 -0.37 34.30
C THR A 94 -19.81 -1.74 34.68
N GLY A 95 -19.01 -2.58 35.37
CA GLY A 95 -19.41 -3.94 35.74
C GLY A 95 -19.34 -4.95 34.59
N MET A 96 -18.82 -4.55 33.44
CA MET A 96 -18.57 -5.46 32.33
C MET A 96 -17.50 -6.48 32.69
N ARG A 97 -17.62 -7.69 32.14
CA ARG A 97 -16.54 -8.68 32.23
C ARG A 97 -15.45 -8.31 31.23
N VAL A 98 -14.28 -7.97 31.75
CA VAL A 98 -13.09 -7.60 30.97
C VAL A 98 -11.95 -8.54 31.30
N GLU A 99 -11.29 -9.10 30.29
CA GLU A 99 -10.14 -9.98 30.45
C GLU A 99 -8.96 -9.54 29.59
N VAL A 100 -7.76 -9.46 30.17
CA VAL A 100 -6.54 -9.13 29.41
C VAL A 100 -6.20 -10.24 28.41
N ASP A 101 -5.97 -9.88 27.15
CA ASP A 101 -5.53 -10.79 26.09
C ASP A 101 -4.00 -10.78 25.95
N ASN A 102 -3.35 -11.59 26.79
CA ASN A 102 -1.89 -11.67 26.83
C ASN A 102 -1.27 -12.21 25.53
N LEU A 103 -1.98 -13.09 24.80
CA LEU A 103 -1.46 -13.66 23.56
C LEU A 103 -1.39 -12.58 22.47
N ARG A 104 -2.42 -11.74 22.36
CA ARG A 104 -2.45 -10.63 21.41
C ARG A 104 -1.38 -9.58 21.71
N MET A 105 -1.14 -9.30 22.99
CA MET A 105 -0.06 -8.37 23.40
C MET A 105 1.33 -8.84 22.95
N LEU A 106 1.60 -10.14 22.96
CA LEU A 106 2.90 -10.69 22.52
C LEU A 106 3.11 -10.62 21.00
N GLN A 107 2.04 -10.60 20.19
CA GLN A 107 2.12 -10.58 18.73
C GLN A 107 2.51 -9.22 18.14
N ILE A 108 2.41 -8.14 18.93
CA ILE A 108 2.67 -6.76 18.47
C ILE A 108 4.18 -6.49 18.29
N VAL A 109 5.07 -7.38 18.77
CA VAL A 109 6.49 -7.04 19.06
C VAL A 109 7.53 -7.67 18.12
N GLN A 110 7.19 -8.42 17.05
CA GLN A 110 8.22 -9.11 16.24
C GLN A 110 8.54 -8.45 14.88
N PRO A 111 9.67 -7.74 14.77
CA PRO A 111 10.28 -7.34 13.50
C PRO A 111 11.41 -8.29 13.03
N GLY A 112 11.41 -8.65 11.74
CA GLY A 112 12.57 -9.24 11.03
C GLY A 112 13.12 -8.22 10.02
N LEU A 113 14.43 -8.01 10.00
CA LEU A 113 15.05 -6.89 9.27
C LEU A 113 15.83 -7.34 8.02
N GLU A 114 15.40 -6.84 6.86
CA GLU A 114 16.25 -6.56 5.70
C GLU A 114 16.28 -5.05 5.45
N GLN A 115 17.27 -4.55 4.71
CA GLN A 115 17.41 -3.13 4.37
C GLN A 115 16.30 -2.68 3.40
N ILE A 116 15.20 -2.17 3.94
CA ILE A 116 14.08 -1.57 3.21
C ILE A 116 13.91 -0.10 3.58
N GLN A 117 13.39 0.72 2.67
CA GLN A 117 12.85 2.03 3.06
C GLN A 117 11.61 1.78 3.91
N THR A 118 11.67 2.25 5.16
CA THR A 118 10.62 1.99 6.15
C THR A 118 9.80 3.25 6.39
N ILE A 119 8.54 3.04 6.74
CA ILE A 119 7.72 4.12 7.28
C ILE A 119 8.37 4.60 8.60
N PRO A 120 8.57 5.92 8.82
CA PRO A 120 9.10 6.45 10.07
C PRO A 120 8.34 5.93 11.29
N GLY A 121 9.05 5.40 12.29
CA GLY A 121 8.44 4.76 13.47
C GLY A 121 7.99 3.31 13.29
N TYR A 122 8.05 2.77 12.06
CA TYR A 122 7.57 1.43 11.70
C TYR A 122 8.63 0.69 10.87
N SER A 123 9.76 0.37 11.50
CA SER A 123 11.01 -0.11 10.87
C SER A 123 10.94 -1.45 10.13
N CYS A 124 9.79 -2.11 10.06
CA CYS A 124 9.59 -3.36 9.31
C CYS A 124 8.51 -3.27 8.24
N TYR A 125 7.83 -2.13 8.15
CA TYR A 125 6.83 -1.91 7.13
C TYR A 125 7.44 -1.10 5.99
N ARG A 126 7.30 -1.63 4.78
CA ARG A 126 7.67 -0.93 3.56
C ARG A 126 6.74 0.26 3.32
N THR A 127 7.25 1.27 2.64
CA THR A 127 6.39 2.32 2.06
C THR A 127 5.61 1.77 0.85
N VAL A 128 4.62 2.54 0.38
CA VAL A 128 3.85 2.20 -0.82
C VAL A 128 4.77 2.19 -2.04
N GLU A 129 5.67 3.17 -2.15
CA GLU A 129 6.62 3.32 -3.25
C GLU A 129 7.59 2.13 -3.33
N GLU A 130 8.09 1.66 -2.20
CA GLU A 130 8.98 0.49 -2.16
C GLU A 130 8.23 -0.78 -2.58
N THR A 131 6.95 -0.89 -2.20
CA THR A 131 6.09 -2.00 -2.64
C THR A 131 5.85 -1.95 -4.15
N PHE A 132 5.61 -0.76 -4.72
CA PHE A 132 5.39 -0.58 -6.15
C PHE A 132 6.66 -0.83 -6.96
N ALA A 133 7.82 -0.35 -6.48
CA ALA A 133 9.11 -0.60 -7.10
C ALA A 133 9.44 -2.11 -7.13
N ALA A 134 9.18 -2.81 -6.02
CA ALA A 134 9.35 -4.26 -5.95
C ALA A 134 8.43 -5.00 -6.94
N ALA A 135 7.14 -4.62 -7.02
CA ALA A 135 6.20 -5.21 -7.97
C ALA A 135 6.63 -4.98 -9.44
N GLN A 136 7.06 -3.75 -9.77
CA GLN A 136 7.55 -3.43 -11.11
C GLN A 136 8.82 -4.18 -11.47
N ALA A 137 9.73 -4.40 -10.50
CA ALA A 137 10.90 -5.23 -10.70
C ALA A 137 10.53 -6.70 -10.99
N ILE A 138 9.51 -7.24 -10.32
CA ILE A 138 9.01 -8.61 -10.58
C ILE A 138 8.51 -8.73 -12.03
N VAL A 139 7.68 -7.79 -12.50
CA VAL A 139 7.17 -7.82 -13.89
C VAL A 139 8.30 -7.65 -14.91
N THR A 140 9.27 -6.79 -14.62
CA THR A 140 10.43 -6.57 -15.48
C THR A 140 11.27 -7.84 -15.62
N ASN A 141 11.47 -8.57 -14.52
CA ASN A 141 12.31 -9.77 -14.47
C ASN A 141 11.57 -11.04 -14.91
N HIS A 142 10.24 -11.05 -14.81
CA HIS A 142 9.40 -12.22 -15.10
C HIS A 142 8.18 -11.86 -15.98
N PRO A 143 8.38 -11.28 -17.19
CA PRO A 143 7.30 -10.71 -17.99
C PRO A 143 6.32 -11.74 -18.57
N THR A 144 6.64 -13.03 -18.53
CA THR A 144 5.74 -14.12 -18.95
C THR A 144 4.93 -14.72 -17.79
N LEU A 145 5.21 -14.32 -16.55
CA LEU A 145 4.57 -14.85 -15.33
C LEU A 145 3.81 -13.79 -14.54
N ALA A 146 4.19 -12.52 -14.67
CA ALA A 146 3.60 -11.42 -13.92
C ALA A 146 3.23 -10.25 -14.83
N THR A 147 2.16 -9.57 -14.45
CA THR A 147 1.70 -8.30 -15.02
C THR A 147 1.50 -7.30 -13.89
N TRP A 148 1.53 -6.01 -14.21
CA TRP A 148 1.26 -4.94 -13.24
C TRP A 148 0.32 -3.96 -13.92
N THR A 149 -0.96 -4.07 -13.60
CA THR A 149 -2.04 -3.43 -14.34
C THR A 149 -2.72 -2.39 -13.48
N ASP A 150 -2.89 -1.19 -14.04
CA ASP A 150 -3.69 -0.14 -13.42
C ASP A 150 -5.18 -0.50 -13.50
N VAL A 151 -5.85 -0.53 -12.34
CA VAL A 151 -7.29 -0.81 -12.20
C VAL A 151 -8.08 0.39 -11.68
N GLY A 152 -7.45 1.56 -11.62
CA GLY A 152 -8.08 2.82 -11.25
C GLY A 152 -7.24 3.65 -10.28
N ASN A 153 -7.76 4.80 -9.91
CA ASN A 153 -7.09 5.72 -8.99
C ASN A 153 -7.56 5.51 -7.55
N SER A 154 -6.68 5.72 -6.58
CA SER A 154 -7.09 5.90 -5.19
C SER A 154 -8.03 7.10 -5.05
N TRP A 155 -8.82 7.13 -3.96
CA TRP A 155 -9.73 8.25 -3.71
C TRP A 155 -9.01 9.60 -3.66
N GLU A 156 -7.86 9.67 -2.97
CA GLU A 156 -7.06 10.91 -2.89
C GLU A 156 -6.63 11.37 -4.28
N LYS A 157 -6.22 10.42 -5.15
CA LYS A 157 -5.78 10.72 -6.51
C LYS A 157 -6.93 11.17 -7.40
N THR A 158 -8.10 10.57 -7.25
CA THR A 158 -9.33 11.04 -7.91
C THR A 158 -9.71 12.48 -7.50
N ASN A 159 -9.40 12.89 -6.27
CA ASN A 159 -9.74 14.22 -5.76
C ASN A 159 -8.59 15.25 -5.89
N GLY A 160 -7.47 14.88 -6.52
CA GLY A 160 -6.33 15.77 -6.71
C GLY A 160 -5.58 16.13 -5.42
N LEU A 161 -5.65 15.27 -4.41
CA LEU A 161 -5.03 15.47 -3.09
C LEU A 161 -3.67 14.74 -2.96
N GLY A 162 -3.09 14.28 -4.06
CA GLY A 162 -2.00 13.29 -4.07
C GLY A 162 -2.53 11.87 -4.20
N GLY A 163 -1.81 10.86 -3.74
CA GLY A 163 -2.22 9.45 -3.78
C GLY A 163 -1.66 8.65 -4.96
N TYR A 164 -2.18 7.45 -5.19
CA TYR A 164 -1.57 6.43 -6.05
C TYR A 164 -2.55 5.85 -7.07
N ASP A 165 -2.00 5.34 -8.18
CA ASP A 165 -2.70 4.35 -9.01
C ASP A 165 -2.88 3.06 -8.20
N MET A 166 -4.03 2.42 -8.34
CA MET A 166 -4.28 1.10 -7.77
C MET A 166 -3.84 0.05 -8.79
N MET A 167 -2.84 -0.71 -8.42
CA MET A 167 -2.18 -1.66 -9.29
C MET A 167 -2.39 -3.10 -8.80
N VAL A 168 -2.60 -4.04 -9.72
CA VAL A 168 -2.74 -5.49 -9.46
C VAL A 168 -2.01 -6.36 -10.46
#